data_AF-X0WSJ4-F1
#
_entry.id   AF-X0WSJ4-F1
#
_cell.length_a   1.000
_cell.length_b   1.000
_cell.length_c   1.000
_cell.angle_alpha   90.00
_cell.angle_beta   90.00
_cell.angle_gamma   90.00
#
_symmetry.space_group_name_H-M   'P 1'
#
loop_
_entity.id
_entity.type
_entity.pdbx_description
1 polymer ?
#
loop_
_entity_poly.entity_id
_entity_poly.type
_entity_poly.pdbx_seq_one_letter_code
_entity_poly.pdbx_strand_id
1 'polypeptide(L)'
;PVIIQETGLCVWRSGKRPVLEIKVNPSYLRGKMALYWTGKQHVTRDLADLDRDYDLLVKGSRIARDAVFENDFDKLCEAVQVTHEVQLKEGMKELPDLGEKARKYCGAGHGGYAVYFFDERPILKDLLEIEPYIRSFSG
;
A
#
# COMPACT_ATOMS: atom_id res chain seq x y z
N PRO A 1 -18.83 -22.15 -9.69
CA PRO A 1 -18.05 -21.78 -8.48
C PRO A 1 -18.32 -20.32 -8.17
N VAL A 2 -18.82 -19.97 -6.99
CA VAL A 2 -18.99 -18.56 -6.62
C VAL A 2 -17.62 -18.04 -6.23
N ILE A 3 -17.00 -17.28 -7.13
CA ILE A 3 -15.84 -16.45 -6.81
C ILE A 3 -16.42 -15.22 -6.09
N ILE A 4 -16.31 -15.17 -4.77
CA ILE A 4 -16.57 -13.94 -4.02
C ILE A 4 -15.34 -13.06 -4.24
N GLN A 5 -15.43 -12.09 -5.16
CA GLN A 5 -14.44 -11.02 -5.24
C GLN A 5 -14.66 -10.11 -4.04
N GLU A 6 -13.92 -10.38 -2.96
CA GLU A 6 -13.90 -9.54 -1.78
C GLU A 6 -13.27 -8.18 -2.13
N THR A 7 -14.11 -7.15 -2.24
CA THR A 7 -13.69 -5.75 -2.41
C THR A 7 -13.73 -5.04 -1.06
N GLY A 8 -12.81 -4.10 -0.83
CA GLY A 8 -12.77 -3.29 0.39
C GLY A 8 -11.37 -2.91 0.84
N LEU A 9 -11.29 -1.88 1.69
CA LEU A 9 -10.08 -1.57 2.46
C LEU A 9 -10.24 -2.21 3.85
N CYS A 10 -9.24 -2.99 4.25
CA CYS A 10 -9.30 -3.82 5.44
C CYS A 10 -8.19 -3.48 6.43
N VAL A 11 -8.51 -3.56 7.72
CA VAL A 11 -7.52 -3.55 8.81
C VAL A 11 -7.52 -4.93 9.46
N TRP A 12 -6.34 -5.51 9.57
CA TRP A 12 -6.12 -6.80 10.23
C TRP A 12 -5.35 -6.58 11.52
N ARG A 13 -5.86 -7.14 12.61
CA ARG A 13 -5.13 -7.18 13.88
C ARG A 13 -4.20 -8.39 13.90
N SER A 14 -2.92 -8.12 14.15
CA SER A 14 -1.89 -9.14 14.30
C SER A 14 -2.09 -9.99 15.56
N GLY A 15 -1.70 -11.26 15.50
CA GLY A 15 -1.75 -12.21 16.62
C GLY A 15 -1.43 -13.64 16.15
N LYS A 16 -1.49 -14.64 17.04
CA LYS A 16 -1.31 -16.06 16.67
C LYS A 16 -2.23 -16.51 15.53
N ARG A 17 -3.41 -15.90 15.46
CA ARG A 17 -4.32 -15.94 14.32
C ARG A 17 -4.72 -14.50 14.01
N PRO A 18 -4.47 -13.99 12.80
CA PRO A 18 -4.89 -12.65 12.43
C PRO A 18 -6.42 -12.57 12.42
N VAL A 19 -6.95 -11.42 12.81
CA VAL A 19 -8.41 -11.17 12.86
C VAL A 19 -8.72 -9.93 12.03
N LEU A 20 -9.71 -10.05 11.14
CA LEU A 20 -10.24 -8.89 10.42
C LEU A 20 -10.94 -7.97 11.43
N GLU A 21 -10.40 -6.77 11.62
CA GLU A 21 -10.92 -5.79 12.57
C GLU A 21 -11.90 -4.83 11.91
N ILE A 22 -11.54 -4.33 10.72
CA ILE A 22 -12.32 -3.37 9.95
C ILE A 22 -12.34 -3.79 8.49
N LYS A 23 -13.49 -3.66 7.82
CA LYS A 23 -13.61 -3.70 6.38
C LYS A 23 -14.60 -2.62 5.94
N VAL A 24 -14.16 -1.70 5.10
CA VAL A 24 -14.96 -0.56 4.63
C VAL A 24 -15.00 -0.49 3.11
N ASN A 25 -15.99 0.24 2.58
CA ASN A 25 -16.03 0.66 1.19
C ASN A 25 -15.07 1.87 1.02
N PRO A 26 -13.97 1.74 0.27
CA PRO A 26 -12.98 2.79 0.14
C PRO A 26 -13.28 3.74 -1.03
N SER A 27 -14.54 4.08 -1.26
CA SER A 27 -14.94 4.92 -2.41
C SER A 27 -14.22 6.28 -2.44
N TYR A 28 -13.77 6.78 -1.29
CA TYR A 28 -12.96 7.99 -1.15
C TYR A 28 -11.54 7.87 -1.75
N LEU A 29 -11.05 6.66 -2.03
CA LEU A 29 -9.77 6.40 -2.71
C LEU A 29 -9.88 6.33 -4.23
N ARG A 30 -11.09 6.41 -4.79
CA ARG A 30 -11.32 6.29 -6.23
C ARG A 30 -10.51 7.33 -7.00
N GLY A 31 -9.71 6.86 -7.95
CA GLY A 31 -8.88 7.73 -8.79
C GLY A 31 -7.70 8.37 -8.07
N LYS A 32 -7.42 8.01 -6.81
CA LYS A 32 -6.31 8.52 -6.03
C LYS A 32 -5.14 7.55 -5.94
N MET A 33 -5.23 6.38 -6.56
CA MET A 33 -4.26 5.30 -6.37
C MET A 33 -3.68 4.79 -7.70
N ALA A 34 -2.37 4.54 -7.73
CA ALA A 34 -1.68 3.93 -8.86
C ALA A 34 -0.64 2.91 -8.42
N LEU A 35 -0.42 1.86 -9.24
CA LEU A 35 0.71 0.95 -9.09
C LEU A 35 1.82 1.34 -10.06
N TYR A 36 3.03 1.32 -9.53
CA TYR A 36 4.26 1.50 -10.29
C TYR A 36 5.09 0.22 -10.22
N TRP A 37 5.42 -0.35 -11.38
CA TRP A 37 6.38 -1.45 -11.46
C TRP A 37 7.80 -0.89 -11.35
N THR A 38 8.55 -1.35 -10.34
CA THR A 38 9.88 -0.81 -10.02
C THR A 38 10.98 -1.28 -10.98
N GLY A 39 10.64 -2.07 -12.00
CA GLY A 39 11.61 -2.65 -12.93
C GLY A 39 12.39 -3.84 -12.38
N LYS A 40 12.18 -4.23 -11.12
CA LYS A 40 12.94 -5.26 -10.42
C LYS A 40 12.02 -6.27 -9.77
N GLN A 41 12.40 -7.55 -9.80
CA GLN A 41 11.74 -8.58 -8.99
C GLN A 41 12.04 -8.36 -7.51
N HIS A 42 11.12 -8.80 -6.65
CA HIS A 42 11.36 -8.80 -5.21
C HIS A 42 12.53 -9.73 -4.86
N VAL A 43 13.41 -9.26 -3.97
CA VAL A 43 14.46 -10.09 -3.37
C VAL A 43 13.99 -10.46 -1.96
N THR A 44 13.33 -11.60 -1.81
CA THR A 44 12.72 -12.01 -0.53
C THR A 44 13.61 -12.93 0.32
N ARG A 45 14.67 -13.52 -0.24
CA ARG A 45 15.35 -14.65 0.40
C ARG A 45 16.43 -14.26 1.42
N ASP A 46 17.00 -13.06 1.32
CA ASP A 46 18.17 -12.64 2.12
C ASP A 46 17.86 -11.55 3.17
N LEU A 47 16.58 -11.23 3.40
CA LEU A 47 16.14 -10.05 4.19
C LEU A 47 15.30 -10.38 5.43
N ALA A 48 15.23 -11.66 5.81
CA ALA A 48 14.48 -12.09 6.99
C ALA A 48 15.08 -11.56 8.31
N ASP A 49 16.39 -11.32 8.32
CA ASP A 49 17.16 -10.92 9.50
C ASP A 49 17.46 -9.41 9.56
N LEU A 50 16.81 -8.59 8.72
CA LEU A 50 16.97 -7.14 8.81
C LEU A 50 16.42 -6.61 10.14
N ASP A 51 17.15 -5.67 10.73
CA ASP A 51 16.70 -4.92 11.90
C ASP A 51 15.58 -3.97 11.47
N ARG A 52 14.33 -4.34 11.79
CA ARG A 52 13.14 -3.56 11.43
C ARG A 52 12.72 -2.68 12.58
N ASP A 53 12.41 -1.42 12.28
CA ASP A 53 11.85 -0.46 13.23
C ASP A 53 10.37 -0.80 13.50
N TYR A 54 10.15 -1.82 14.34
CA TYR A 54 8.82 -2.33 14.67
C TYR A 54 7.97 -1.28 15.39
N ASP A 55 8.57 -0.40 16.19
CA ASP A 55 7.86 0.67 16.87
C ASP A 55 7.28 1.67 15.86
N LEU A 56 8.06 2.04 14.84
CA LEU A 56 7.59 2.92 13.77
C LEU A 56 6.55 2.23 12.87
N LEU A 57 6.69 0.92 12.60
CA LEU A 57 5.67 0.13 11.90
C LEU A 57 4.35 0.07 12.69
N VAL A 58 4.41 -0.13 14.01
CA VAL A 58 3.23 -0.12 14.87
C VAL A 58 2.59 1.25 14.87
N LYS A 59 3.37 2.33 14.94
CA LYS A 59 2.88 3.71 14.83
C LYS A 59 2.14 3.92 13.49
N GLY A 60 2.79 3.61 12.36
CA GLY A 60 2.18 3.71 11.03
C GLY A 60 0.91 2.88 10.90
N SER A 61 0.89 1.67 11.47
CA SER A 61 -0.29 0.78 11.46
C SER A 61 -1.46 1.35 12.27
N ARG A 62 -1.20 2.02 13.40
CA ARG A 62 -2.23 2.69 14.20
C ARG A 62 -2.83 3.88 13.45
N ILE A 63 -1.98 4.71 12.82
CA ILE A 63 -2.43 5.84 12.00
C ILE A 63 -3.29 5.33 10.83
N ALA A 64 -2.83 4.29 10.13
CA ALA A 64 -3.60 3.68 9.03
C ALA A 64 -4.96 3.17 9.50
N ARG A 65 -5.03 2.49 10.64
CA ARG A 65 -6.30 2.01 11.21
C ARG A 65 -7.26 3.16 11.44
N ASP A 66 -6.79 4.21 12.11
CA ASP A 66 -7.62 5.36 12.45
C ASP A 66 -8.07 6.10 11.17
N ALA A 67 -7.19 6.24 10.18
CA ALA A 67 -7.52 6.80 8.87
C ALA A 67 -8.61 5.98 8.14
N VAL A 68 -8.53 4.65 8.17
CA VAL A 68 -9.54 3.76 7.58
C VAL A 68 -10.88 3.93 8.28
N PHE A 69 -10.87 4.04 9.62
CA PHE A 69 -12.08 4.22 10.42
C PHE A 69 -12.75 5.58 10.15
N GLU A 70 -11.95 6.63 9.97
CA GLU A 70 -12.40 8.01 9.77
C GLU A 70 -12.68 8.34 8.29
N ASN A 71 -12.34 7.43 7.35
CA ASN A 71 -12.27 7.71 5.90
C ASN A 71 -11.40 8.94 5.57
N ASP A 72 -10.30 9.11 6.31
CA ASP A 72 -9.38 10.24 6.17
C ASP A 72 -8.23 9.89 5.22
N PHE A 73 -8.28 10.43 4.01
CA PHE A 73 -7.27 10.21 2.99
C PHE A 73 -5.90 10.79 3.36
N ASP A 74 -5.86 11.94 4.02
CA ASP A 74 -4.63 12.64 4.33
C ASP A 74 -3.88 11.92 5.46
N LYS A 75 -4.62 11.46 6.46
CA LYS A 75 -4.10 10.59 7.52
C LYS A 75 -3.66 9.23 6.98
N LEU A 76 -4.34 8.70 5.96
CA LEU A 76 -3.89 7.48 5.29
C LEU A 76 -2.57 7.71 4.53
N CYS A 77 -2.40 8.87 3.89
CA CYS A 77 -1.14 9.27 3.26
C CYS A 77 0.00 9.38 4.28
N GLU A 78 -0.26 9.97 5.45
CA GLU A 78 0.72 10.02 6.56
C GLU A 78 1.15 8.61 6.96
N ALA A 79 0.21 7.69 7.15
CA ALA A 79 0.53 6.31 7.50
C ALA A 79 1.40 5.62 6.44
N VAL A 80 1.11 5.86 5.15
CA VAL A 80 1.92 5.36 4.04
C VAL A 80 3.34 5.91 4.11
N GLN A 81 3.52 7.21 4.30
CA GLN A 81 4.83 7.86 4.42
C GLN A 81 5.64 7.30 5.60
N VAL A 82 5.04 7.17 6.79
CA VAL A 82 5.69 6.59 7.97
C VAL A 82 6.23 5.20 7.66
N THR A 83 5.44 4.36 6.99
CA THR A 83 5.90 3.01 6.65
C THR A 83 6.92 2.98 5.49
N HIS A 84 6.93 3.99 4.62
CA HIS A 84 7.95 4.14 3.59
C HIS A 84 9.30 4.55 4.20
N GLU A 85 9.31 5.40 5.22
CA GLU A 85 10.55 5.73 5.96
C GLU A 85 11.20 4.48 6.57
N VAL A 86 10.39 3.56 7.11
CA VAL A 86 10.90 2.26 7.58
C VAL A 86 11.54 1.48 6.42
N GLN A 87 10.87 1.43 5.27
CA GLN A 87 11.39 0.74 4.08
C GLN A 87 12.74 1.31 3.61
N LEU A 88 12.91 2.62 3.65
CA LEU A 88 14.18 3.28 3.32
C LEU A 88 15.27 2.95 4.35
N LYS A 89 14.93 2.94 5.65
CA LYS A 89 15.86 2.50 6.71
C LYS A 89 16.27 1.02 6.56
N GLU A 90 15.38 0.18 6.05
CA GLU A 90 15.67 -1.22 5.70
C GLU A 90 16.58 -1.37 4.45
N GLY A 91 16.95 -0.26 3.79
CA GLY A 91 17.89 -0.25 2.66
C GLY A 91 17.20 -0.36 1.29
N MET A 92 15.89 -0.14 1.22
CA MET A 92 15.20 -0.02 -0.07
C MET A 92 15.66 1.25 -0.79
N LYS A 93 15.63 1.23 -2.13
CA LYS A 93 15.99 2.40 -2.93
C LYS A 93 14.86 3.42 -2.87
N GLU A 94 15.21 4.69 -3.05
CA GLU A 94 14.22 5.73 -3.27
C GLU A 94 13.33 5.38 -4.48
N LEU A 95 12.03 5.49 -4.25
CA LEU A 95 11.02 5.43 -5.30
C LEU A 95 11.00 6.77 -6.06
N PRO A 96 10.79 6.77 -7.39
CA PRO A 96 10.74 8.01 -8.16
C PRO A 96 9.63 8.94 -7.67
N ASP A 97 9.89 10.25 -7.76
CA ASP A 97 8.89 11.29 -7.54
C ASP A 97 8.02 11.42 -8.80
N LEU A 98 6.71 11.28 -8.62
CA LEU A 98 5.69 11.35 -9.66
C LEU A 98 4.66 12.47 -9.39
N GLY A 99 4.93 13.37 -8.43
CA GLY A 99 3.97 14.38 -7.98
C GLY A 99 2.86 13.81 -7.11
N GLU A 100 3.12 12.67 -6.45
CA GLU A 100 2.20 12.04 -5.52
C GLU A 100 2.22 12.68 -4.13
N LYS A 101 1.18 12.39 -3.36
CA LYS A 101 1.06 12.77 -1.94
C LYS A 101 1.78 11.79 -1.02
N ALA A 102 1.73 10.50 -1.32
CA ALA A 102 2.44 9.46 -0.58
C ALA A 102 2.77 8.27 -1.47
N ARG A 103 3.86 7.57 -1.17
CA ARG A 103 4.27 6.35 -1.87
C ARG A 103 4.92 5.36 -0.92
N LYS A 104 4.83 4.07 -1.23
CA LYS A 104 5.62 3.02 -0.57
C LYS A 104 5.72 1.78 -1.45
N TYR A 105 6.71 0.93 -1.17
CA TYR A 105 6.76 -0.41 -1.77
C TYR A 105 5.62 -1.28 -1.26
N CYS A 106 5.09 -2.14 -2.12
CA CYS A 106 4.13 -3.18 -1.78
C CYS A 106 4.82 -4.45 -1.27
N GLY A 107 4.11 -5.22 -0.44
CA GLY A 107 4.60 -6.51 0.06
C GLY A 107 5.89 -6.38 0.87
N ALA A 108 6.81 -7.33 0.67
CA ALA A 108 8.09 -7.38 1.36
C ALA A 108 9.10 -6.31 0.90
N GLY A 109 8.81 -5.56 -0.17
CA GLY A 109 9.67 -4.50 -0.68
C GLY A 109 10.89 -4.95 -1.49
N HIS A 110 11.92 -4.10 -1.57
CA HIS A 110 13.16 -4.31 -2.34
C HIS A 110 12.96 -4.63 -3.84
N GLY A 111 11.92 -4.07 -4.44
CA GLY A 111 11.52 -4.34 -5.81
C GLY A 111 10.01 -4.54 -5.90
N GLY A 112 9.57 -5.16 -6.98
CA GLY A 112 8.19 -5.44 -7.24
C GLY A 112 7.40 -4.20 -7.63
N TYR A 113 6.23 -4.05 -7.03
CA TYR A 113 5.38 -2.88 -7.21
C TYR A 113 5.49 -1.92 -6.03
N ALA A 114 5.24 -0.65 -6.31
CA ALA A 114 4.97 0.37 -5.31
C ALA A 114 3.57 0.95 -5.52
N VAL A 115 2.94 1.36 -4.44
CA VAL A 115 1.67 2.08 -4.44
C VAL A 115 1.93 3.57 -4.28
N TYR A 116 1.23 4.37 -5.06
CA TYR A 116 1.29 5.83 -5.06
C TYR A 116 -0.11 6.38 -4.82
N PHE A 117 -0.20 7.39 -3.96
CA PHE A 117 -1.43 8.11 -3.61
C PHE A 117 -1.37 9.53 -4.13
N PHE A 118 -2.39 9.98 -4.85
CA PHE A 118 -2.51 11.30 -5.44
C PHE A 118 -3.78 11.99 -4.96
N ASP A 119 -3.78 13.32 -4.87
CA ASP A 119 -5.00 14.08 -4.57
C ASP A 119 -6.05 13.90 -5.68
N GLU A 120 -5.59 13.80 -6.93
CA GLU A 120 -6.42 13.59 -8.11
C GLU A 120 -5.78 12.55 -9.04
N ARG A 121 -6.55 12.07 -10.02
CA ARG A 121 -6.06 11.08 -10.97
C ARG A 121 -4.84 11.63 -11.74
N PRO A 122 -3.66 10.99 -11.63
CA PRO A 122 -2.49 11.46 -12.35
C PRO A 122 -2.61 11.21 -13.85
N ILE A 123 -2.02 12.09 -14.66
CA ILE A 123 -1.85 11.90 -16.10
C ILE A 123 -0.39 11.55 -16.36
N LEU A 124 -0.03 10.29 -16.12
CA LEU A 124 1.34 9.79 -16.25
C LEU A 124 1.37 8.58 -17.19
N LYS A 125 2.46 8.48 -17.96
CA LYS A 125 2.74 7.29 -18.78
C LYS A 125 3.19 6.15 -17.87
N ASP A 126 2.83 4.92 -18.23
CA ASP A 126 3.29 3.68 -17.58
C ASP A 126 2.85 3.44 -16.13
N LEU A 127 1.80 4.14 -15.65
CA LEU A 127 1.10 3.77 -14.42
C LEU A 127 -0.07 2.84 -14.72
N LEU A 128 -0.20 1.77 -13.94
CA LEU A 128 -1.39 0.95 -13.96
C LEU A 128 -2.38 1.53 -12.94
N GLU A 129 -3.52 1.97 -13.47
CA GLU A 129 -4.60 2.48 -12.64
C GLU A 129 -5.01 1.41 -11.64
N ILE A 130 -4.93 1.81 -10.36
CA ILE A 130 -5.66 1.14 -9.34
C ILE A 130 -7.09 1.79 -9.42
N GLU A 131 -8.03 1.57 -10.38
CA GLU A 131 -9.49 1.18 -10.28
C GLU A 131 -9.94 0.58 -11.65
N PRO A 132 -10.83 -0.44 -11.78
CA PRO A 132 -11.60 -1.23 -10.80
C PRO A 132 -11.05 -2.66 -10.50
N TYR A 133 -9.76 -2.88 -10.76
CA TYR A 133 -8.84 -4.06 -10.66
C TYR A 133 -9.18 -5.44 -11.18
N ILE A 134 -8.15 -5.96 -11.85
CA ILE A 134 -8.08 -7.25 -12.51
C ILE A 134 -8.89 -7.17 -13.79
N ARG A 135 -8.17 -7.34 -14.92
CA ARG A 135 -8.77 -7.49 -16.24
C ARG A 135 -10.10 -8.21 -16.11
N SER A 136 -11.16 -7.66 -16.69
CA SER A 136 -12.25 -8.51 -17.15
C SER A 136 -11.59 -9.66 -17.92
N PHE A 137 -11.61 -10.88 -17.38
CA PHE A 137 -11.33 -12.05 -18.20
C PHE A 137 -12.45 -12.07 -19.24
N SER A 138 -12.16 -11.52 -20.42
CA SER A 138 -12.94 -11.77 -21.62
C SER A 138 -12.72 -13.23 -21.97
N GLY A 139 -13.60 -14.10 -21.45
CA GLY A 139 -13.81 -15.44 -21.99
C GLY A 139 -14.55 -15.39 -23.32
#